data_AF-A0A940UIR0-F1
#
_entry.id   AF-A0A940UIR0-F1
#
_cell.length_a   1.000
_cell.length_b   1.000
_cell.length_c   1.000
_cell.angle_alpha   90.00
_cell.angle_beta   90.00
_cell.angle_gamma   90.00
#
_symmetry.space_group_name_H-M   'P 1'
#
loop_
_entity.id
_entity.type
_entity.pdbx_description
1 polymer ?
#
loop_
_entity_poly.entity_id
_entity_poly.type
_entity_poly.pdbx_seq_one_letter_code
_entity_poly.pdbx_strand_id
1 'polypeptide(L)' 'MLRKARISDIQAVHRLINECAAKGEMLPRSLAELYDNMRDYFVYEEKGKVLGTCALHICWEDLAEIRSLCV' A
#
# COMPACT_ATOMS: atom_id res chain seq x y z
N MET A 1 2.90 -11.64 9.06
CA MET A 1 3.86 -12.03 8.02
C MET A 1 3.90 -10.96 6.93
N LEU A 2 5.10 -10.49 6.59
CA LEU A 2 5.29 -9.56 5.48
C LEU A 2 5.34 -10.33 4.15
N ARG A 3 4.57 -9.89 3.15
CA ARG A 3 4.53 -10.48 1.81
C ARG A 3 4.15 -9.46 0.74
N LYS A 4 4.35 -9.79 -0.53
CA LYS A 4 3.76 -9.02 -1.65
C LYS A 4 2.23 -9.01 -1.56
N ALA A 5 1.63 -7.89 -1.97
CA ALA A 5 0.19 -7.76 -2.07
C ALA A 5 -0.39 -8.70 -3.14
N ARG A 6 -1.61 -9.16 -2.90
CA ARG A 6 -2.45 -9.93 -3.83
C ARG A 6 -3.65 -9.07 -4.24
N ILE A 7 -4.31 -9.41 -5.34
CA ILE A 7 -5.47 -8.67 -5.85
C ILE A 7 -6.57 -8.58 -4.78
N SER A 8 -6.72 -9.65 -3.99
CA SER A 8 -7.64 -9.73 -2.85
C SER A 8 -7.32 -8.74 -1.72
N ASP A 9 -6.08 -8.24 -1.61
CA ASP A 9 -5.66 -7.34 -0.53
C ASP A 9 -5.94 -5.86 -0.87
N ILE A 10 -6.11 -5.51 -2.15
CA ILE A 10 -6.18 -4.11 -2.59
C ILE A 10 -7.31 -3.33 -1.90
N GLN A 11 -8.44 -3.98 -1.65
CA GLN A 11 -9.54 -3.35 -0.90
C GLN A 11 -9.17 -3.04 0.56
N ALA A 12 -8.38 -3.90 1.21
CA ALA A 12 -7.91 -3.66 2.58
C ALA A 12 -6.82 -2.57 2.61
N VAL A 13 -5.89 -2.61 1.66
CA VAL A 13 -4.84 -1.59 1.46
C VAL A 13 -5.45 -0.22 1.23
N HIS A 14 -6.46 -0.12 0.35
CA HIS A 14 -7.17 1.13 0.07
C HIS A 14 -7.81 1.73 1.31
N ARG A 15 -8.43 0.90 2.17
CA ARG A 15 -9.01 1.36 3.45
C ARG A 15 -7.93 1.92 4.37
N LEU A 16 -6.86 1.16 4.62
CA LEU A 16 -5.77 1.59 5.51
C LEU A 16 -5.13 2.92 5.06
N ILE A 17 -4.83 3.05 3.77
CA ILE A 17 -4.24 4.28 3.22
C ILE A 17 -5.19 5.47 3.40
N ASN A 18 -6.46 5.30 3.06
CA ASN A 18 -7.41 6.42 3.14
C ASN A 18 -7.80 6.77 4.58
N GLU A 19 -7.74 5.83 5.52
CA GLU A 19 -7.87 6.13 6.96
C GLU A 19 -6.72 7.01 7.47
N CYS A 20 -5.46 6.72 7.06
CA CYS A 20 -4.32 7.59 7.36
C CYS A 20 -4.39 8.93 6.61
N ALA A 21 -4.83 8.93 5.35
CA ALA A 21 -4.99 10.15 4.57
C ALA A 21 -6.06 11.08 5.17
N ALA A 22 -7.15 10.53 5.71
CA ALA A 22 -8.18 11.29 6.42
C ALA A 22 -7.65 11.99 7.68
N LYS A 23 -6.56 11.49 8.28
CA LYS A 23 -5.84 12.12 9.39
C LYS A 23 -4.80 13.14 8.93
N GLY A 24 -4.56 13.29 7.63
CA GLY A 24 -3.55 14.17 7.06
C GLY A 24 -2.12 13.63 7.10
N GLU A 25 -1.95 12.33 7.37
CA GLU A 25 -0.63 11.69 7.49
C GLU A 25 0.00 11.40 6.12
N MET A 26 -0.81 11.25 5.08
CA MET A 26 -0.37 10.95 3.71
C MET A 26 -1.41 11.35 2.66
N LEU A 27 -1.03 11.25 1.38
CA LEU A 27 -1.94 11.49 0.27
C LEU A 27 -2.93 10.33 0.08
N PRO A 28 -4.21 10.60 -0.22
CA PRO A 28 -5.17 9.56 -0.57
C PRO A 28 -4.78 8.85 -1.86
N ARG A 29 -5.32 7.64 -2.05
CA ARG A 29 -5.10 6.82 -3.26
C ARG A 29 -6.43 6.28 -3.76
N SER A 30 -6.62 6.34 -5.07
CA SER A 30 -7.77 5.72 -5.72
C SER A 30 -7.57 4.21 -5.86
N LEU A 31 -8.67 3.45 -5.96
CA LEU A 31 -8.59 2.01 -6.23
C LEU A 31 -7.88 1.71 -7.57
N ALA A 32 -8.10 2.52 -8.61
CA ALA A 32 -7.48 2.34 -9.91
C ALA A 32 -5.94 2.41 -9.81
N GLU A 33 -5.41 3.45 -9.16
CA GLU A 33 -3.97 3.60 -8.93
C GLU A 33 -3.37 2.42 -8.15
N LEU A 34 -4.10 1.87 -7.17
CA LEU A 34 -3.65 0.73 -6.40
C LEU A 34 -3.61 -0.56 -7.21
N TYR A 35 -4.56 -0.75 -8.14
CA TYR A 35 -4.53 -1.90 -9.05
C TYR A 35 -3.40 -1.77 -10.08
N ASP A 36 -3.19 -0.58 -10.64
CA ASP A 36 -2.13 -0.32 -11.62
C ASP A 36 -0.73 -0.54 -11.00
N ASN A 37 -0.53 -0.05 -9.77
CA ASN A 37 0.76 -0.11 -9.07
C ASN A 37 0.85 -1.26 -8.06
N MET A 38 -0.06 -2.24 -8.11
CA MET A 38 -0.15 -3.32 -7.12
C MET A 38 1.18 -4.05 -6.85
N ARG A 39 2.02 -4.17 -7.89
CA ARG A 39 3.30 -4.88 -7.79
C ARG A 39 4.30 -4.19 -6.86
N ASP A 40 4.13 -2.90 -6.62
CA ASP A 40 4.99 -2.12 -5.72
C ASP A 40 4.67 -2.41 -4.25
N TYR A 41 3.44 -2.85 -3.97
CA TYR A 41 2.91 -2.99 -2.62
C TYR A 41 3.32 -4.29 -1.92
N PHE A 42 3.64 -4.13 -0.65
CA PHE A 42 3.76 -5.16 0.36
C PHE A 42 2.69 -4.95 1.42
N VAL A 43 2.30 -6.05 2.05
CA VAL A 43 1.34 -6.07 3.15
C VAL A 43 1.90 -6.87 4.30
N TYR A 44 1.63 -6.41 5.52
CA TYR A 44 1.76 -7.22 6.71
C TYR A 44 0.41 -7.86 7.02
N GLU A 45 0.35 -9.19 6.97
CA GLU A 45 -0.86 -9.96 7.23
C GLU A 45 -0.70 -10.80 8.50
N GLU A 46 -1.70 -10.78 9.38
CA GLU A 46 -1.78 -11.66 10.52
C GLU A 46 -3.19 -12.27 10.59
N LYS A 47 -3.27 -13.61 10.68
CA LYS A 47 -4.53 -14.37 10.78
C LYS A 47 -5.53 -14.03 9.66
N GLY A 48 -5.03 -13.83 8.45
CA GLY A 48 -5.81 -13.48 7.26
C GLY A 48 -6.20 -12.00 7.16
N LYS A 49 -5.80 -11.17 8.13
CA LYS A 49 -6.10 -9.73 8.13
C LYS A 49 -4.87 -8.93 7.77
N VAL A 50 -5.00 -8.03 6.79
CA VAL A 50 -3.98 -7.03 6.49
C VAL A 50 -4.01 -5.96 7.57
N LEU A 51 -2.90 -5.78 8.27
CA LEU A 51 -2.73 -4.82 9.36
C LEU A 51 -1.81 -3.65 8.98
N GLY A 52 -1.09 -3.76 7.87
CA GLY A 52 -0.24 -2.67 7.41
C GLY A 52 0.16 -2.85 5.96
N THR A 53 0.60 -1.77 5.35
CA THR A 53 1.04 -1.75 3.96
C THR A 53 2.19 -0.78 3.76
N CYS A 54 2.94 -0.99 2.68
CA CYS A 54 4.02 -0.13 2.21
C CYS A 54 4.24 -0.44 0.73
N ALA A 55 4.63 0.55 -0.07
CA ALA A 55 5.04 0.38 -1.45
C ALA A 55 6.46 0.90 -1.68
N LEU A 56 7.18 0.23 -2.56
CA LEU A 56 8.44 0.74 -3.11
C LEU A 56 8.23 1.01 -4.59
N HIS A 57 8.19 2.29 -4.96
CA HIS A 57 8.01 2.73 -6.34
C HIS A 57 9.35 3.10 -6.97
N ILE A 58 9.66 2.53 -8.13
CA ILE A 58 10.88 2.85 -8.87
C ILE A 58 10.63 4.13 -9.67
N CYS A 59 11.35 5.20 -9.34
CA CYS A 59 11.23 6.49 -10.02
C CYS A 59 12.19 6.59 -11.21
N TRP A 60 13.41 6.05 -11.08
CA TRP A 60 14.45 6.08 -12.11
C TRP A 60 15.46 4.92 -11.91
N GLU A 61 16.54 4.87 -12.69
CA GLU A 61 17.54 3.79 -12.64
C GLU A 61 18.21 3.62 -11.26
N ASP A 62 18.35 4.71 -10.51
CA ASP A 62 19.04 4.78 -9.22
C ASP A 62 18.18 5.40 -8.11
N LEU A 63 16.90 5.68 -8.39
CA LEU A 63 15.97 6.34 -7.47
C LEU A 63 14.69 5.55 -7.28
N ALA A 64 14.35 5.29 -6.02
CA ALA A 64 13.07 4.72 -5.62
C ALA A 64 12.50 5.48 -4.42
N GLU A 65 11.18 5.47 -4.31
CA GLU A 65 10.43 6.13 -3.26
C GLU A 65 9.64 5.11 -2.45
N ILE A 66 9.72 5.22 -1.12
CA ILE A 66 8.80 4.52 -0.22
C ILE A 66 7.51 5.31 -0.14
N ARG A 67 6.40 4.67 -0.52
CA ARG A 67 5.05 5.28 -0.53
C ARG A 67 4.11 4.50 0.37
N SER A 68 3.06 5.18 0.84
CA SER A 68 1.90 4.54 1.46
C SER A 68 2.25 3.61 2.64
N LEU A 69 3.23 3.99 3.46
CA LEU A 69 3.60 3.25 4.67
C LEU A 69 2.56 3.54 5.77
N CYS A 70 1.76 2.56 6.15
CA CYS A 70 0.78 2.69 7.24
C CYS A 70 0.53 1.38 8.00
N VAL A 71 0.12 1.51 9.27
CA VAL A 71 -0.20 0.45 10.24
C VAL A 71 -1.39 0.85 11.13
#